data_AF-A0A0U9HJJ6-F1
#
_entry.id   AF-A0A0U9HJJ6-F1
#
_cell.length_a   1.000
_cell.length_b   1.000
_cell.length_c   1.000
_cell.angle_alpha   90.00
_cell.angle_beta   90.00
_cell.angle_gamma   90.00
#
_symmetry.space_group_name_H-M   'P 1'
#
loop_
_entity.id
_entity.type
_entity.pdbx_description
1 polymer ?
#
loop_
_entity_poly.entity_id
_entity_poly.type
_entity_poly.pdbx_seq_one_letter_code
_entity_poly.pdbx_strand_id
1 'polypeptide(L)'
;MGTLAQAVDRCKILSAAAHSKSEVHCKPQAETGARSLICRHQVESLHDALGRRSGFFGGSLQPIGRRNGLQLQLQRSLKTVRAALAEATEAAAPTLAETPVVKKTGSVALVALGCPKNTVDAEVMLGDLQRQGYQITDDPDTADVVIVNTCAFIEDAKRESIDAITEAGELKGKSAKGVLVTGCLAQRYSKELASELPFVDAVVGFESYSQLGAQVERILATGTASTSTSSLEQNVLVGTPHVPFRVESERRRITAQHTAYLRVAEGCDHTCTFCSIPGFRGKFRSKRFEAVVAEANLLAASGAREICLIAEDTNQWGSDFGESDPRRLQDLLHAIAENPRVKWIRLLYCYPSYFTEELITAIASIDKVCKYIDIPLQHISAAVLQRMQRPSKTHAEGLLRKLKERIPGLVLRTTFISGFPGETEGDHEELMGAVKEFGFERGGVFAYSREDGTPAADLEKQVGRRTKDRRQCELQDMMRDRQMDWAGQQIGRTLDVMIDVMDGHVAVGRSQYDAPEIDNRVRIEGCLIPFTPGSVLQCRVVGAEDWDLIAEPIEVS
;
A
#
# COMPACT_ATOMS: atom_id res chain seq x y z
N MET A 1 -44.39 2.51 -4.27
CA MET A 1 -43.39 2.95 -5.26
C MET A 1 -42.81 4.29 -4.79
N GLY A 2 -41.73 4.28 -4.00
CA GLY A 2 -41.17 5.52 -3.47
C GLY A 2 -40.39 5.33 -2.17
N THR A 3 -39.31 4.55 -2.22
CA THR A 3 -38.27 4.42 -1.16
C THR A 3 -37.01 3.66 -1.59
N LEU A 4 -36.95 3.10 -2.82
CA LEU A 4 -35.76 2.37 -3.29
C LEU A 4 -34.57 3.30 -3.65
N ALA A 5 -34.81 4.54 -4.04
CA ALA A 5 -33.76 5.45 -4.48
C ALA A 5 -32.95 6.08 -3.33
N GLN A 6 -33.57 6.32 -2.17
CA GLN A 6 -32.94 7.07 -1.07
C GLN A 6 -32.02 6.24 -0.17
N ALA A 7 -32.13 4.90 -0.20
CA ALA A 7 -31.22 4.02 0.53
C ALA A 7 -29.88 3.85 -0.19
N VAL A 8 -29.89 3.84 -1.52
CA VAL A 8 -28.70 3.62 -2.36
C VAL A 8 -27.72 4.81 -2.33
N ASP A 9 -28.22 6.04 -2.16
CA ASP A 9 -27.36 7.23 -2.15
C ASP A 9 -26.55 7.40 -0.84
N ARG A 10 -26.99 6.84 0.29
CA ARG A 10 -26.23 6.94 1.55
C ARG A 10 -25.00 6.04 1.62
N CYS A 11 -24.97 4.91 0.91
CA CYS A 11 -23.78 4.06 0.85
C CYS A 11 -22.76 4.50 -0.23
N LYS A 12 -23.14 5.37 -1.17
CA LYS A 12 -22.21 5.88 -2.20
C LYS A 12 -21.19 6.90 -1.65
N ILE A 13 -21.53 7.64 -0.60
CA ILE A 13 -20.75 8.80 -0.14
C ILE A 13 -19.41 8.41 0.51
N LEU A 14 -19.26 7.19 1.04
CA LEU A 14 -18.02 6.70 1.65
C LEU A 14 -17.18 5.75 0.76
N SER A 15 -17.57 5.56 -0.52
CA SER A 15 -16.84 4.70 -1.47
C SER A 15 -16.61 5.33 -2.85
N ALA A 16 -17.29 6.44 -3.20
CA ALA A 16 -17.26 7.00 -4.55
C ALA A 16 -16.04 7.89 -4.87
N ALA A 17 -15.15 8.17 -3.91
CA ALA A 17 -13.94 8.98 -4.15
C ALA A 17 -12.89 8.26 -5.03
N ALA A 18 -12.88 6.93 -5.04
CA ALA A 18 -11.84 6.15 -5.72
C ALA A 18 -12.17 5.74 -7.16
N HIS A 19 -13.45 5.64 -7.55
CA HIS A 19 -13.88 5.07 -8.84
C HIS A 19 -15.02 5.88 -9.49
N SER A 20 -14.73 7.10 -9.95
CA SER A 20 -15.62 7.86 -10.85
C SER A 20 -14.89 9.03 -11.54
N LYS A 21 -14.31 8.75 -12.72
CA LYS A 21 -14.10 9.65 -13.90
C LYS A 21 -12.92 9.19 -14.78
N SER A 22 -13.15 8.13 -15.54
CA SER A 22 -12.38 7.80 -16.76
C SER A 22 -13.27 7.68 -18.01
N GLU A 23 -14.45 8.32 -17.99
CA GLU A 23 -15.24 8.55 -19.21
C GLU A 23 -14.72 9.77 -19.96
N VAL A 24 -13.63 9.61 -20.72
CA VAL A 24 -13.16 10.67 -21.64
C VAL A 24 -13.97 10.59 -22.94
N HIS A 25 -15.20 11.11 -22.90
CA HIS A 25 -15.96 11.37 -24.12
C HIS A 25 -15.35 12.56 -24.87
N CYS A 26 -14.76 12.29 -26.04
CA CYS A 26 -13.96 13.26 -26.78
C CYS A 26 -14.83 14.20 -27.63
N LYS A 27 -15.18 15.40 -27.11
CA LYS A 27 -15.45 16.63 -27.90
C LYS A 27 -15.57 17.88 -27.02
N PRO A 28 -15.20 19.08 -27.50
CA PRO A 28 -15.18 20.30 -26.68
C PRO A 28 -16.37 21.24 -26.95
N GLN A 29 -17.00 21.76 -25.88
CA GLN A 29 -17.75 23.03 -25.88
C GLN A 29 -17.55 23.76 -24.54
N ALA A 30 -17.74 25.08 -24.54
CA ALA A 30 -17.28 26.01 -23.51
C ALA A 30 -18.43 26.69 -22.73
N GLU A 31 -18.06 27.46 -21.69
CA GLU A 31 -18.90 28.39 -20.91
C GLU A 31 -19.95 27.74 -19.97
N THR A 32 -20.31 28.27 -18.78
CA THR A 32 -19.88 29.43 -17.96
C THR A 32 -20.26 29.15 -16.48
N GLY A 33 -19.73 29.91 -15.50
CA GLY A 33 -20.33 30.00 -14.16
C GLY A 33 -19.36 30.14 -12.98
N ALA A 34 -19.30 31.31 -12.35
CA ALA A 34 -18.36 31.62 -11.27
C ALA A 34 -18.89 31.24 -9.87
N ARG A 35 -18.01 30.65 -9.03
CA ARG A 35 -18.07 30.64 -7.55
C ARG A 35 -16.69 30.27 -6.99
N SER A 36 -16.33 30.87 -5.84
CA SER A 36 -15.04 30.72 -5.13
C SER A 36 -13.78 31.12 -5.94
N LEU A 37 -13.42 32.41 -5.90
CA LEU A 37 -12.21 32.95 -6.55
C LEU A 37 -11.02 33.18 -5.60
N ILE A 38 -11.13 32.82 -4.32
CA ILE A 38 -10.16 33.25 -3.29
C ILE A 38 -9.12 32.17 -2.94
N CYS A 39 -9.43 30.87 -3.03
CA CYS A 39 -8.44 29.79 -2.78
C CYS A 39 -7.67 29.29 -4.01
N ARG A 40 -8.18 29.44 -5.24
CA ARG A 40 -7.52 28.87 -6.43
C ARG A 40 -6.11 29.40 -6.69
N HIS A 41 -5.86 30.67 -6.40
CA HIS A 41 -4.55 31.28 -6.63
C HIS A 41 -3.43 30.74 -5.72
N GLN A 42 -3.76 30.22 -4.52
CA GLN A 42 -2.77 29.59 -3.64
C GLN A 42 -2.43 28.17 -4.09
N VAL A 43 -3.41 27.41 -4.59
CA VAL A 43 -3.18 26.07 -5.15
C VAL A 43 -2.31 26.15 -6.41
N GLU A 44 -2.58 27.12 -7.30
CA GLU A 44 -1.81 27.30 -8.53
C GLU A 44 -0.35 27.77 -8.27
N SER A 45 -0.09 28.61 -7.27
CA SER A 45 1.29 29.06 -6.94
C SER A 45 2.14 27.99 -6.26
N LEU A 46 1.53 27.05 -5.54
CA LEU A 46 2.20 25.93 -4.87
C LEU A 46 2.87 24.97 -5.86
N HIS A 47 2.24 24.70 -7.01
CA HIS A 47 2.78 23.80 -8.04
C HIS A 47 4.06 24.34 -8.71
N ASP A 48 4.23 25.66 -8.82
CA ASP A 48 5.39 26.28 -9.49
C ASP A 48 6.64 26.40 -8.58
N ALA A 49 6.47 26.36 -7.25
CA ALA A 49 7.55 26.67 -6.30
C ALA A 49 8.57 25.53 -6.08
N LEU A 50 8.18 24.27 -6.28
CA LEU A 50 8.92 23.08 -5.81
C LEU A 50 10.15 22.66 -6.66
N GLY A 51 10.40 23.32 -7.79
CA GLY A 51 11.19 22.72 -8.88
C GLY A 51 12.71 22.96 -8.97
N ARG A 52 13.45 23.49 -7.96
CA ARG A 52 14.90 23.85 -8.14
C ARG A 52 15.83 23.80 -6.89
N ARG A 53 16.82 22.87 -6.85
CA ARG A 53 18.31 23.05 -6.55
C ARG A 53 19.07 21.84 -5.92
N SER A 54 20.19 21.41 -6.57
CA SER A 54 21.54 20.90 -6.10
C SER A 54 21.78 20.25 -4.70
N GLY A 55 22.72 19.30 -4.43
CA GLY A 55 23.73 18.54 -5.22
C GLY A 55 25.04 18.14 -4.43
N PHE A 56 25.69 17.01 -4.77
CA PHE A 56 27.12 16.55 -4.53
C PHE A 56 27.59 15.59 -3.35
N PHE A 57 28.10 14.37 -3.74
CA PHE A 57 29.24 13.49 -3.28
C PHE A 57 29.64 13.23 -1.79
N GLY A 58 30.26 12.10 -1.35
CA GLY A 58 30.59 10.79 -1.96
C GLY A 58 31.69 9.94 -1.20
N GLY A 59 31.58 8.58 -1.21
CA GLY A 59 32.64 7.56 -0.87
C GLY A 59 32.85 7.11 0.62
N SER A 60 33.52 6.00 0.99
CA SER A 60 33.46 4.57 0.55
C SER A 60 34.42 3.62 1.35
N LEU A 61 33.90 2.49 1.92
CA LEU A 61 34.55 1.15 2.06
C LEU A 61 35.86 0.99 2.92
N GLN A 62 36.35 -0.16 3.45
CA GLN A 62 36.04 -1.62 3.34
C GLN A 62 36.50 -2.44 4.63
N PRO A 63 36.69 -3.80 4.71
CA PRO A 63 36.22 -4.62 5.87
C PRO A 63 37.26 -5.60 6.52
N ILE A 64 36.80 -6.55 7.38
CA ILE A 64 37.29 -7.95 7.67
C ILE A 64 36.56 -8.51 8.94
N GLY A 65 36.31 -9.81 9.18
CA GLY A 65 36.35 -11.03 8.33
C GLY A 65 36.44 -12.38 9.09
N ARG A 66 35.45 -13.30 8.93
CA ARG A 66 35.32 -14.72 9.41
C ARG A 66 35.13 -14.95 10.94
N ARG A 67 34.09 -15.65 11.45
CA ARG A 67 33.49 -17.00 11.24
C ARG A 67 34.26 -18.19 11.86
N ASN A 68 33.73 -18.75 12.95
CA ASN A 68 33.29 -20.17 13.08
C ASN A 68 32.81 -20.49 14.52
N GLY A 69 31.55 -20.90 14.69
CA GLY A 69 31.00 -21.29 16.01
C GLY A 69 29.50 -21.63 16.08
N LEU A 70 28.69 -21.17 15.12
CA LEU A 70 27.22 -21.26 15.16
C LEU A 70 26.62 -22.68 15.05
N GLN A 71 27.35 -23.66 14.53
CA GLN A 71 26.77 -24.95 14.13
C GLN A 71 26.38 -25.86 15.31
N LEU A 72 26.90 -25.61 16.52
CA LEU A 72 26.62 -26.37 17.75
C LEU A 72 25.56 -25.72 18.66
N GLN A 73 25.22 -24.45 18.47
CA GLN A 73 24.14 -23.79 19.23
C GLN A 73 22.76 -24.04 18.62
N LEU A 74 22.65 -24.08 17.28
CA LEU A 74 21.37 -24.19 16.56
C LEU A 74 20.54 -25.42 16.96
N GLN A 75 21.20 -26.57 17.16
CA GLN A 75 20.53 -27.85 17.47
C GLN A 75 19.94 -27.91 18.89
N ARG A 76 20.42 -27.11 19.83
CA ARG A 76 19.84 -27.04 21.19
C ARG A 76 18.60 -26.16 21.23
N SER A 77 18.60 -25.03 20.51
CA SER A 77 17.47 -24.08 20.48
C SER A 77 16.21 -24.68 19.85
N LEU A 78 16.34 -25.46 18.77
CA LEU A 78 15.19 -26.06 18.05
C LEU A 78 14.36 -27.03 18.90
N LYS A 79 14.97 -27.67 19.91
CA LYS A 79 14.26 -28.59 20.81
C LYS A 79 13.42 -27.85 21.84
N THR A 80 13.91 -26.72 22.34
CA THR A 80 13.19 -25.83 23.27
C THR A 80 12.03 -25.12 22.58
N VAL A 81 12.23 -24.64 21.35
CA VAL A 81 11.18 -23.98 20.54
C VAL A 81 9.99 -24.91 20.28
N ARG A 82 10.24 -26.19 19.95
CA ARG A 82 9.16 -27.18 19.75
C ARG A 82 8.34 -27.49 21.00
N ALA A 83 8.92 -27.38 22.20
CA ALA A 83 8.17 -27.54 23.45
C ALA A 83 7.26 -26.32 23.70
N ALA A 84 7.80 -25.11 23.55
CA ALA A 84 7.03 -23.86 23.73
C ALA A 84 5.86 -23.71 22.73
N LEU A 85 6.02 -24.20 21.50
CA LEU A 85 4.95 -24.20 20.49
C LEU A 85 3.77 -25.13 20.85
N ALA A 86 4.00 -26.21 21.59
CA ALA A 86 2.94 -27.11 22.04
C ALA A 86 2.11 -26.49 23.18
N GLU A 87 2.75 -25.81 24.13
CA GLU A 87 2.05 -25.08 25.20
C GLU A 87 1.25 -23.89 24.66
N ALA A 88 1.70 -23.25 23.56
CA ALA A 88 1.00 -22.16 22.91
C ALA A 88 -0.31 -22.57 22.21
N THR A 89 -0.53 -23.86 21.91
CA THR A 89 -1.73 -24.33 21.20
C THR A 89 -2.93 -24.63 22.10
N GLU A 90 -2.76 -24.80 23.41
CA GLU A 90 -3.86 -25.05 24.35
C GLU A 90 -4.32 -23.79 25.11
N ALA A 91 -3.55 -22.69 25.05
CA ALA A 91 -3.94 -21.43 25.66
C ALA A 91 -5.11 -20.79 24.90
N ALA A 92 -6.27 -20.69 25.56
CA ALA A 92 -7.33 -19.79 25.12
C ALA A 92 -6.76 -18.38 24.90
N ALA A 93 -7.17 -17.72 23.83
CA ALA A 93 -6.55 -16.46 23.37
C ALA A 93 -6.42 -15.48 24.55
N PRO A 94 -5.20 -15.01 24.88
CA PRO A 94 -5.01 -14.13 26.01
C PRO A 94 -5.78 -12.85 25.74
N THR A 95 -6.84 -12.63 26.52
CA THR A 95 -7.48 -11.32 26.63
C THR A 95 -6.37 -10.37 27.06
N LEU A 96 -5.96 -9.45 26.17
CA LEU A 96 -5.00 -8.41 26.50
C LEU A 96 -5.54 -7.71 27.74
N ALA A 97 -4.86 -7.87 28.88
CA ALA A 97 -5.29 -7.28 30.12
C ALA A 97 -5.31 -5.77 29.92
N GLU A 98 -6.50 -5.17 29.94
CA GLU A 98 -6.67 -3.74 29.75
C GLU A 98 -5.99 -3.01 30.93
N THR A 99 -4.74 -2.61 30.74
CA THR A 99 -4.09 -1.62 31.58
C THR A 99 -5.05 -0.43 31.68
N PRO A 100 -5.42 0.05 32.88
CA PRO A 100 -6.50 1.04 33.02
C PRO A 100 -6.10 2.36 32.34
N VAL A 101 -6.58 2.53 31.11
CA VAL A 101 -6.31 3.73 30.30
C VAL A 101 -7.09 4.88 30.91
N VAL A 102 -6.37 5.89 31.41
CA VAL A 102 -6.97 7.16 31.85
C VAL A 102 -7.56 7.84 30.62
N LYS A 103 -8.88 7.78 30.47
CA LYS A 103 -9.59 8.40 29.34
C LYS A 103 -9.34 9.91 29.34
N LYS A 104 -8.71 10.41 28.28
CA LYS A 104 -8.61 11.84 27.99
C LYS A 104 -9.92 12.33 27.36
N THR A 105 -10.16 13.64 27.45
CA THR A 105 -11.40 14.30 27.00
C THR A 105 -11.36 14.78 25.55
N GLY A 106 -10.50 14.20 24.70
CA GLY A 106 -10.33 14.60 23.29
C GLY A 106 -10.60 13.46 22.31
N SER A 107 -11.32 13.75 21.23
CA SER A 107 -11.53 12.86 20.09
C SER A 107 -10.58 13.16 18.92
N VAL A 108 -10.19 12.12 18.18
CA VAL A 108 -9.30 12.21 17.02
C VAL A 108 -9.87 11.40 15.87
N ALA A 109 -9.93 12.01 14.69
CA ALA A 109 -10.14 11.32 13.41
C ALA A 109 -8.81 11.26 12.63
N LEU A 110 -8.66 10.22 11.80
CA LEU A 110 -7.53 10.12 10.88
C LEU A 110 -8.00 9.76 9.48
N VAL A 111 -7.66 10.63 8.51
CA VAL A 111 -7.87 10.39 7.09
C VAL A 111 -6.61 9.73 6.53
N ALA A 112 -6.71 8.46 6.11
CA ALA A 112 -5.58 7.68 5.61
C ALA A 112 -5.58 7.64 4.08
N LEU A 113 -4.52 8.17 3.45
CA LEU A 113 -4.38 8.23 1.99
C LEU A 113 -3.18 7.42 1.48
N GLY A 114 -3.16 7.15 0.18
CA GLY A 114 -1.99 6.62 -0.52
C GLY A 114 -1.96 5.10 -0.64
N CYS A 115 -1.13 4.42 0.16
CA CYS A 115 -0.78 3.01 -0.08
C CYS A 115 -0.77 2.17 1.21
N PRO A 116 -0.81 0.82 1.11
CA PRO A 116 -0.82 -0.09 2.26
C PRO A 116 0.24 0.16 3.34
N LYS A 117 1.43 0.68 2.96
CA LYS A 117 2.48 1.07 3.92
C LYS A 117 2.04 2.25 4.78
N ASN A 118 1.37 3.23 4.17
CA ASN A 118 0.78 4.38 4.85
C ASN A 118 -0.45 3.97 5.68
N THR A 119 -1.20 2.94 5.24
CA THR A 119 -2.26 2.31 6.04
C THR A 119 -1.71 1.68 7.31
N VAL A 120 -0.60 0.93 7.25
CA VAL A 120 0.06 0.40 8.46
C VAL A 120 0.55 1.54 9.37
N ASP A 121 1.14 2.60 8.81
CA ASP A 121 1.51 3.80 9.56
C ASP A 121 0.29 4.42 10.28
N ALA A 122 -0.86 4.52 9.62
CA ALA A 122 -2.13 5.00 10.20
C ALA A 122 -2.65 4.11 11.33
N GLU A 123 -2.70 2.79 11.12
CA GLU A 123 -3.16 1.83 12.14
C GLU A 123 -2.30 1.90 13.42
N VAL A 124 -0.98 2.11 13.27
CA VAL A 124 -0.04 2.30 14.40
C VAL A 124 -0.29 3.63 15.11
N MET A 125 -0.39 4.75 14.37
CA MET A 125 -0.67 6.07 14.96
C MET A 125 -1.98 6.08 15.75
N LEU A 126 -3.03 5.43 15.24
CA LEU A 126 -4.30 5.29 15.94
C LEU A 126 -4.21 4.40 17.18
N GLY A 127 -3.45 3.30 17.12
CA GLY A 127 -3.16 2.45 18.28
C GLY A 127 -2.42 3.20 19.39
N ASP A 128 -1.41 3.98 19.03
CA ASP A 128 -0.63 4.82 19.96
C ASP A 128 -1.51 5.87 20.64
N LEU A 129 -2.40 6.55 19.90
CA LEU A 129 -3.32 7.56 20.43
C LEU A 129 -4.40 6.94 21.32
N GLN A 130 -4.96 5.79 20.93
CA GLN A 130 -5.95 5.07 21.74
C GLN A 130 -5.36 4.61 23.08
N ARG A 131 -4.11 4.09 23.09
CA ARG A 131 -3.41 3.71 24.34
C ARG A 131 -3.08 4.90 25.24
N GLN A 132 -2.95 6.10 24.67
CA GLN A 132 -2.81 7.36 25.42
C GLN A 132 -4.14 7.94 25.93
N GLY A 133 -5.26 7.24 25.68
CA GLY A 133 -6.58 7.59 26.22
C GLY A 133 -7.42 8.53 25.35
N TYR A 134 -7.00 8.84 24.12
CA TYR A 134 -7.83 9.58 23.17
C TYR A 134 -8.95 8.71 22.60
N GLN A 135 -10.09 9.32 22.31
CA GLN A 135 -11.18 8.64 21.63
C GLN A 135 -10.94 8.67 20.12
N ILE A 136 -10.97 7.52 19.45
CA ILE A 136 -10.86 7.47 17.99
C ILE A 136 -12.26 7.48 17.40
N THR A 137 -12.53 8.41 16.47
CA THR A 137 -13.76 8.48 15.67
C THR A 137 -13.42 8.31 14.19
N ASP A 138 -14.32 7.65 13.46
CA ASP A 138 -14.17 7.41 12.02
C ASP A 138 -14.74 8.59 11.19
N ASP A 139 -15.41 9.56 11.84
CA ASP A 139 -16.02 10.74 11.24
C ASP A 139 -15.25 12.03 11.62
N PRO A 140 -14.52 12.67 10.67
CA PRO A 140 -13.82 13.94 10.89
C PRO A 140 -14.72 15.09 11.38
N ASP A 141 -16.02 15.11 11.02
CA ASP A 141 -16.95 16.15 11.47
C ASP A 141 -17.26 16.07 12.98
N THR A 142 -16.85 14.98 13.65
CA THR A 142 -17.05 14.76 15.09
C THR A 142 -15.76 14.83 15.93
N ALA A 143 -14.61 15.07 15.29
CA ALA A 143 -13.30 15.02 15.93
C ALA A 143 -12.83 16.38 16.47
N ASP A 144 -12.29 16.40 17.69
CA ASP A 144 -11.58 17.58 18.20
C ASP A 144 -10.28 17.86 17.42
N VAL A 145 -9.61 16.83 16.91
CA VAL A 145 -8.41 16.97 16.08
C VAL A 145 -8.49 16.02 14.88
N VAL A 146 -8.21 16.54 13.68
CA VAL A 146 -8.16 15.75 12.44
C VAL A 146 -6.71 15.55 12.03
N ILE A 147 -6.31 14.29 11.82
CA ILE A 147 -4.99 13.92 11.31
C ILE A 147 -5.13 13.50 9.84
N VAL A 148 -4.39 14.14 8.93
CA VAL A 148 -4.36 13.75 7.51
C VAL A 148 -3.04 13.04 7.23
N ASN A 149 -3.10 11.74 6.95
CA ASN A 149 -1.95 10.91 6.63
C ASN A 149 -1.75 10.81 5.10
N THR A 150 -0.81 11.61 4.60
CA THR A 150 -0.68 11.99 3.19
C THR A 150 0.19 11.06 2.34
N CYS A 151 -0.03 11.12 1.02
CA CYS A 151 0.81 10.50 0.00
C CYS A 151 1.65 11.53 -0.76
N ALA A 152 2.82 11.12 -1.28
CA ALA A 152 3.70 11.97 -2.09
C ALA A 152 4.35 11.22 -3.28
N PHE A 153 3.73 10.12 -3.71
CA PHE A 153 4.33 9.17 -4.65
C PHE A 153 4.21 9.63 -6.11
N ILE A 154 3.04 10.14 -6.50
CA ILE A 154 2.74 10.69 -7.84
C ILE A 154 1.90 11.95 -7.70
N GLU A 155 1.90 12.79 -8.74
CA GLU A 155 1.24 14.10 -8.73
C GLU A 155 -0.25 14.06 -8.36
N ASP A 156 -1.03 13.12 -8.91
CA ASP A 156 -2.45 13.00 -8.58
C ASP A 156 -2.68 12.67 -7.09
N ALA A 157 -1.80 11.85 -6.48
CA ALA A 157 -1.87 11.51 -5.06
C ALA A 157 -1.36 12.65 -4.14
N LYS A 158 -0.50 13.54 -4.64
CA LYS A 158 -0.17 14.81 -3.95
C LYS A 158 -1.39 15.73 -3.96
N ARG A 159 -2.07 15.89 -5.10
CA ARG A 159 -3.27 16.72 -5.23
C ARG A 159 -4.37 16.23 -4.28
N GLU A 160 -4.70 14.95 -4.32
CA GLU A 160 -5.62 14.29 -3.38
C GLU A 160 -5.24 14.58 -1.90
N SER A 161 -3.95 14.52 -1.58
CA SER A 161 -3.47 14.83 -0.23
C SER A 161 -3.65 16.31 0.15
N ILE A 162 -3.44 17.25 -0.78
CA ILE A 162 -3.65 18.69 -0.54
C ILE A 162 -5.15 19.01 -0.41
N ASP A 163 -5.98 18.41 -1.27
CA ASP A 163 -7.44 18.56 -1.23
C ASP A 163 -7.97 18.11 0.15
N ALA A 164 -7.56 16.92 0.63
CA ALA A 164 -7.94 16.41 1.95
C ALA A 164 -7.43 17.24 3.15
N ILE A 165 -6.23 17.84 3.04
CA ILE A 165 -5.75 18.79 4.08
C ILE A 165 -6.62 20.04 4.09
N THR A 166 -7.04 20.54 2.92
CA THR A 166 -7.90 21.72 2.80
C THR A 166 -9.29 21.45 3.38
N GLU A 167 -9.89 20.29 3.06
CA GLU A 167 -11.17 19.85 3.63
C GLU A 167 -11.11 19.74 5.16
N ALA A 168 -10.06 19.11 5.71
CA ALA A 168 -9.83 19.08 7.16
C ALA A 168 -9.64 20.49 7.75
N GLY A 169 -8.99 21.40 7.02
CA GLY A 169 -8.85 22.81 7.35
C GLY A 169 -10.18 23.54 7.48
N GLU A 170 -11.17 23.21 6.64
CA GLU A 170 -12.52 23.79 6.72
C GLU A 170 -13.28 23.38 7.99
N LEU A 171 -12.90 22.29 8.66
CA LEU A 171 -13.51 21.84 9.92
C LEU A 171 -12.98 22.63 11.13
N LYS A 172 -11.81 23.27 11.00
CA LYS A 172 -11.16 24.02 12.08
C LYS A 172 -12.02 25.23 12.49
N GLY A 173 -12.38 25.27 13.76
CA GLY A 173 -13.29 26.30 14.32
C GLY A 173 -14.78 26.03 14.09
N LYS A 174 -15.16 24.93 13.43
CA LYS A 174 -16.54 24.43 13.36
C LYS A 174 -16.71 23.24 14.32
N SER A 175 -16.05 22.13 13.99
CA SER A 175 -16.05 20.85 14.71
C SER A 175 -14.67 20.55 15.30
N ALA A 176 -13.61 20.73 14.50
CA ALA A 176 -12.24 20.52 14.91
C ALA A 176 -11.62 21.75 15.58
N LYS A 177 -10.76 21.52 16.57
CA LYS A 177 -9.90 22.52 17.22
C LYS A 177 -8.58 22.70 16.47
N GLY A 178 -8.12 21.68 15.76
CA GLY A 178 -6.91 21.76 14.93
C GLY A 178 -6.72 20.59 13.96
N VAL A 179 -5.75 20.75 13.07
CA VAL A 179 -5.41 19.84 11.97
C VAL A 179 -3.93 19.49 12.03
N LEU A 180 -3.63 18.20 11.98
CA LEU A 180 -2.27 17.65 11.92
C LEU A 180 -2.03 17.01 10.55
N VAL A 181 -0.88 17.29 9.93
CA VAL A 181 -0.50 16.70 8.65
C VAL A 181 0.67 15.75 8.85
N THR A 182 0.56 14.54 8.34
CA THR A 182 1.57 13.48 8.51
C THR A 182 1.72 12.64 7.23
N GLY A 183 2.58 11.62 7.22
CA GLY A 183 2.81 10.76 6.06
C GLY A 183 3.89 11.26 5.08
N CYS A 184 3.83 10.78 3.85
CA CYS A 184 4.89 10.97 2.85
C CYS A 184 5.03 12.43 2.37
N LEU A 185 3.93 13.19 2.26
CA LEU A 185 3.98 14.60 1.86
C LEU A 185 4.56 15.45 2.99
N ALA A 186 4.13 15.19 4.23
CA ALA A 186 4.69 15.79 5.44
C ALA A 186 6.20 15.57 5.57
N GLN A 187 6.72 14.38 5.22
CA GLN A 187 8.15 14.10 5.26
C GLN A 187 8.94 14.79 4.13
N ARG A 188 8.38 14.88 2.90
CA ARG A 188 9.09 15.37 1.70
C ARG A 188 9.01 16.89 1.51
N TYR A 189 7.88 17.50 1.84
CA TYR A 189 7.56 18.92 1.56
C TYR A 189 7.16 19.66 2.86
N SER A 190 7.91 19.40 3.92
CA SER A 190 7.56 19.81 5.29
C SER A 190 7.52 21.32 5.49
N LYS A 191 8.39 22.05 4.79
CA LYS A 191 8.52 23.50 4.89
C LYS A 191 7.43 24.20 4.09
N GLU A 192 7.15 23.67 2.91
CA GLU A 192 6.18 24.20 1.96
C GLU A 192 4.75 23.99 2.46
N LEU A 193 4.46 22.82 3.05
CA LEU A 193 3.20 22.61 3.78
C LEU A 193 3.04 23.60 4.94
N ALA A 194 4.10 23.88 5.70
CA ALA A 194 4.04 24.80 6.82
C ALA A 194 3.98 26.29 6.43
N SER A 195 4.54 26.69 5.27
CA SER A 195 4.49 28.07 4.77
C SER A 195 3.18 28.37 4.04
N GLU A 196 2.70 27.44 3.21
CA GLU A 196 1.55 27.66 2.32
C GLU A 196 0.21 27.29 2.95
N LEU A 197 0.18 26.38 3.94
CA LEU A 197 -1.02 25.96 4.66
C LEU A 197 -0.95 26.36 6.15
N PRO A 198 -0.91 27.67 6.49
CA PRO A 198 -0.69 28.15 7.87
C PRO A 198 -1.84 27.84 8.85
N PHE A 199 -2.93 27.23 8.38
CA PHE A 199 -3.99 26.70 9.24
C PHE A 199 -3.65 25.33 9.86
N VAL A 200 -2.62 24.64 9.34
CA VAL A 200 -2.12 23.35 9.88
C VAL A 200 -1.38 23.60 11.20
N ASP A 201 -1.77 22.90 12.26
CA ASP A 201 -1.22 23.12 13.60
C ASP A 201 0.12 22.42 13.83
N ALA A 202 0.39 21.30 13.14
CA ALA A 202 1.74 20.72 13.02
C ALA A 202 1.89 19.79 11.81
N VAL A 203 3.11 19.73 11.28
CA VAL A 203 3.55 18.82 10.21
C VAL A 203 4.50 17.80 10.82
N VAL A 204 4.15 16.51 10.78
CA VAL A 204 4.81 15.45 11.56
C VAL A 204 5.34 14.34 10.65
N GLY A 205 6.67 14.20 10.61
CA GLY A 205 7.36 13.17 9.82
C GLY A 205 7.52 11.84 10.56
N PHE A 206 8.06 10.83 9.87
CA PHE A 206 8.10 9.42 10.32
C PHE A 206 8.78 9.22 11.68
N GLU A 207 9.83 9.99 11.98
CA GLU A 207 10.56 9.91 13.26
C GLU A 207 9.71 10.41 14.45
N SER A 208 8.79 11.34 14.20
CA SER A 208 8.03 12.07 15.22
C SER A 208 6.63 11.52 15.49
N TYR A 209 6.24 10.37 14.91
CA TYR A 209 4.90 9.79 15.14
C TYR A 209 4.58 9.56 16.63
N SER A 210 5.58 9.16 17.43
CA SER A 210 5.46 9.03 18.89
C SER A 210 5.19 10.35 19.62
N GLN A 211 5.39 11.50 18.97
CA GLN A 211 5.08 12.83 19.51
C GLN A 211 3.66 13.30 19.15
N LEU A 212 2.89 12.57 18.32
CA LEU A 212 1.55 12.97 17.89
C LEU A 212 0.60 13.23 19.05
N GLY A 213 0.59 12.35 20.06
CA GLY A 213 -0.27 12.51 21.23
C GLY A 213 0.05 13.77 22.06
N ALA A 214 1.29 14.25 22.03
CA ALA A 214 1.68 15.53 22.62
C ALA A 214 1.29 16.73 21.73
N GLN A 215 1.20 16.56 20.40
CA GLN A 215 0.64 17.59 19.51
C GLN A 215 -0.87 17.74 19.75
N VAL A 216 -1.58 16.62 19.79
CA VAL A 216 -3.01 16.56 20.11
C VAL A 216 -3.28 17.23 21.45
N GLU A 217 -2.51 16.90 22.50
CA GLU A 217 -2.67 17.50 23.83
C GLU A 217 -2.50 19.03 23.81
N ARG A 218 -1.50 19.53 23.08
CA ARG A 218 -1.28 20.98 22.93
C ARG A 218 -2.45 21.66 22.23
N ILE A 219 -2.91 21.12 21.10
CA ILE A 219 -4.04 21.67 20.32
C ILE A 219 -5.31 21.73 21.19
N LEU A 220 -5.59 20.65 21.93
CA LEU A 220 -6.73 20.59 22.85
C LEU A 220 -6.62 21.62 23.99
N ALA A 221 -5.41 21.88 24.49
CA ALA A 221 -5.16 22.83 25.57
C ALA A 221 -5.15 24.31 25.11
N THR A 222 -4.65 24.61 23.91
CA THR A 222 -4.62 25.99 23.37
C THR A 222 -5.92 26.40 22.70
N GLY A 223 -6.70 25.44 22.21
CA GLY A 223 -7.86 25.70 21.37
C GLY A 223 -7.51 26.44 20.08
N THR A 224 -8.51 27.08 19.46
CA THR A 224 -8.36 27.83 18.20
C THR A 224 -7.60 29.16 18.34
N ALA A 225 -7.15 29.52 19.54
CA ALA A 225 -6.44 30.77 19.82
C ALA A 225 -4.99 30.81 19.26
N SER A 226 -4.51 29.71 18.64
CA SER A 226 -3.23 29.68 17.93
C SER A 226 -3.28 30.41 16.59
N THR A 227 -3.46 31.74 16.65
CA THR A 227 -3.38 32.67 15.52
C THR A 227 -2.30 33.74 15.70
N SER A 228 -1.47 33.63 16.74
CA SER A 228 -0.25 34.44 16.88
C SER A 228 0.85 33.89 16.00
N THR A 229 1.38 34.72 15.09
CA THR A 229 2.36 34.43 14.02
C THR A 229 3.77 34.00 14.49
N SER A 230 3.91 33.55 15.73
CA SER A 230 5.13 33.02 16.35
C SER A 230 4.84 31.58 16.83
N SER A 231 5.32 30.52 16.18
CA SER A 231 6.27 30.49 15.05
C SER A 231 6.08 29.20 14.25
N LEU A 232 5.80 29.30 12.95
CA LEU A 232 5.53 28.17 12.06
C LEU A 232 6.67 27.12 12.05
N GLU A 233 7.92 27.55 12.24
CA GLU A 233 9.08 26.66 12.34
C GLU A 233 9.06 25.72 13.57
N GLN A 234 8.37 26.07 14.67
CA GLN A 234 8.30 25.22 15.87
C GLN A 234 7.33 24.04 15.74
N ASN A 235 6.47 24.06 14.72
CA ASN A 235 5.42 23.05 14.51
C ASN A 235 5.77 22.04 13.39
N VAL A 236 6.98 22.12 12.82
CA VAL A 236 7.49 21.15 11.85
C VAL A 236 8.37 20.12 12.56
N LEU A 237 7.80 18.94 12.81
CA LEU A 237 8.43 17.83 13.52
C LEU A 237 8.90 16.75 12.56
N VAL A 238 9.79 17.13 11.64
CA VAL A 238 10.29 16.24 10.58
C VAL A 238 11.76 15.92 10.83
N GLY A 239 11.98 14.70 11.32
CA GLY A 239 13.32 14.15 11.57
C GLY A 239 13.91 13.46 10.34
N THR A 240 14.90 12.63 10.58
CA THR A 240 15.59 11.84 9.55
C THR A 240 14.70 10.72 9.01
N PRO A 241 14.91 10.27 7.76
CA PRO A 241 14.17 9.14 7.20
C PRO A 241 14.62 7.77 7.77
N HIS A 242 15.61 7.74 8.67
CA HIS A 242 16.18 6.52 9.24
C HIS A 242 15.56 6.20 10.61
N VAL A 243 14.27 5.93 10.61
CA VAL A 243 13.52 5.60 11.84
C VAL A 243 13.78 4.14 12.23
N PRO A 244 14.08 3.83 13.51
CA PRO A 244 14.07 2.46 14.01
C PRO A 244 12.69 1.81 13.83
N PHE A 245 12.64 0.50 13.55
CA PHE A 245 11.36 -0.23 13.49
C PHE A 245 10.60 -0.08 14.81
N ARG A 246 9.41 0.50 14.72
CA ARG A 246 8.47 0.62 15.84
C ARG A 246 7.82 -0.75 16.14
N VAL A 247 7.25 -0.88 17.32
CA VAL A 247 6.35 -2.01 17.63
C VAL A 247 5.03 -1.76 16.92
N GLU A 248 4.79 -2.50 15.84
CA GLU A 248 3.58 -2.34 15.01
C GLU A 248 2.44 -3.27 15.47
N SER A 249 2.70 -4.23 16.36
CA SER A 249 1.74 -5.24 16.81
C SER A 249 0.60 -4.71 17.70
N GLU A 250 0.68 -3.47 18.18
CA GLU A 250 -0.33 -2.82 19.05
C GLU A 250 -1.17 -1.77 18.29
N ARG A 251 -1.42 -2.04 17.00
CA ARG A 251 -2.10 -1.14 16.05
C ARG A 251 -3.63 -1.30 16.05
N ARG A 252 -4.37 -0.19 15.90
CA ARG A 252 -5.82 -0.20 15.68
C ARG A 252 -6.08 -0.39 14.18
N ARG A 253 -6.57 -1.57 13.80
CA ARG A 253 -6.87 -1.85 12.37
C ARG A 253 -8.03 -1.01 11.86
N ILE A 254 -7.84 -0.43 10.67
CA ILE A 254 -8.85 0.33 9.90
C ILE A 254 -9.24 -0.38 8.60
N THR A 255 -8.49 -1.43 8.25
CA THR A 255 -8.79 -2.37 7.16
C THR A 255 -9.77 -3.46 7.61
N ALA A 256 -10.39 -4.16 6.66
CA ALA A 256 -11.35 -5.23 6.93
C ALA A 256 -10.78 -6.34 7.84
N GLN A 257 -11.52 -6.78 8.86
CA GLN A 257 -10.96 -7.59 9.96
C GLN A 257 -10.31 -8.90 9.51
N HIS A 258 -10.74 -9.51 8.42
CA HIS A 258 -10.20 -10.76 7.90
C HIS A 258 -8.95 -10.62 7.02
N THR A 259 -8.52 -9.40 6.72
CA THR A 259 -7.31 -9.11 5.95
C THR A 259 -6.37 -8.22 6.77
N ALA A 260 -5.06 -8.40 6.66
CA ALA A 260 -4.10 -7.49 7.26
C ALA A 260 -2.84 -7.31 6.41
N TYR A 261 -2.42 -6.07 6.21
CA TYR A 261 -1.10 -5.74 5.69
C TYR A 261 -0.03 -5.96 6.77
N LEU A 262 1.06 -6.64 6.45
CA LEU A 262 2.18 -6.89 7.36
C LEU A 262 3.46 -6.30 6.75
N ARG A 263 3.99 -5.24 7.37
CA ARG A 263 5.22 -4.59 6.93
C ARG A 263 6.43 -5.43 7.34
N VAL A 264 7.08 -6.06 6.37
CA VAL A 264 8.26 -6.92 6.61
C VAL A 264 9.57 -6.17 6.49
N ALA A 265 9.62 -5.11 5.68
CA ALA A 265 10.78 -4.23 5.51
C ALA A 265 10.31 -2.79 5.25
N GLU A 266 11.22 -1.84 5.37
CA GLU A 266 10.97 -0.43 5.02
C GLU A 266 12.19 0.16 4.29
N GLY A 267 11.95 1.15 3.42
CA GLY A 267 12.99 1.84 2.67
C GLY A 267 13.49 1.02 1.49
N CYS A 268 14.36 1.61 0.66
CA CYS A 268 14.75 1.02 -0.61
C CYS A 268 16.16 1.44 -1.03
N ASP A 269 16.97 0.49 -1.48
CA ASP A 269 18.34 0.72 -1.96
C ASP A 269 18.44 0.80 -3.50
N HIS A 270 17.33 0.61 -4.23
CA HIS A 270 17.32 0.70 -5.69
C HIS A 270 17.47 2.15 -6.18
N THR A 271 18.35 2.35 -7.15
CA THR A 271 18.62 3.67 -7.77
C THR A 271 17.70 3.98 -8.96
N CYS A 272 16.46 3.47 -8.93
CA CYS A 272 15.46 3.66 -9.99
C CYS A 272 15.27 5.15 -10.31
N THR A 273 15.56 5.59 -11.53
CA THR A 273 15.73 7.04 -11.83
C THR A 273 14.45 7.86 -11.75
N PHE A 274 13.28 7.22 -11.79
CA PHE A 274 11.97 7.84 -11.60
C PHE A 274 11.49 7.87 -10.14
N CYS A 275 12.21 7.24 -9.20
CA CYS A 275 11.72 6.97 -7.86
C CYS A 275 12.37 7.89 -6.81
N SER A 276 11.55 8.65 -6.08
CA SER A 276 11.99 9.53 -4.99
C SER A 276 12.06 8.84 -3.62
N ILE A 277 11.53 7.62 -3.49
CA ILE A 277 11.38 6.87 -2.22
C ILE A 277 12.66 6.79 -1.39
N PRO A 278 13.86 6.44 -1.93
CA PRO A 278 15.08 6.37 -1.12
C PRO A 278 15.45 7.67 -0.41
N GLY A 279 15.03 8.82 -0.97
CA GLY A 279 15.30 10.15 -0.41
C GLY A 279 14.50 10.47 0.87
N PHE A 280 13.32 9.86 1.07
CA PHE A 280 12.43 10.20 2.20
C PHE A 280 11.93 9.01 3.04
N ARG A 281 11.95 7.76 2.53
CA ARG A 281 11.76 6.53 3.34
C ARG A 281 13.09 5.90 3.78
N GLY A 282 14.22 6.40 3.24
CA GLY A 282 15.56 5.96 3.59
C GLY A 282 15.97 4.62 2.96
N LYS A 283 17.12 4.12 3.40
CA LYS A 283 17.71 2.85 2.94
C LYS A 283 16.90 1.62 3.33
N PHE A 284 17.09 0.55 2.57
CA PHE A 284 16.45 -0.74 2.84
C PHE A 284 16.84 -1.29 4.22
N ARG A 285 15.85 -1.76 4.98
CA ARG A 285 16.00 -2.36 6.31
C ARG A 285 14.92 -3.40 6.53
N SER A 286 15.29 -4.61 6.92
CA SER A 286 14.34 -5.69 7.23
C SER A 286 13.94 -5.71 8.70
N LYS A 287 12.65 -5.91 8.96
CA LYS A 287 12.13 -6.22 10.30
C LYS A 287 12.58 -7.61 10.71
N ARG A 288 13.00 -7.79 11.97
CA ARG A 288 13.54 -9.07 12.46
C ARG A 288 12.48 -10.19 12.42
N PHE A 289 12.92 -11.39 12.07
CA PHE A 289 12.06 -12.58 11.88
C PHE A 289 11.08 -12.79 13.04
N GLU A 290 11.58 -12.73 14.27
CA GLU A 290 10.81 -12.99 15.48
C GLU A 290 9.67 -11.96 15.65
N ALA A 291 9.93 -10.69 15.29
CA ALA A 291 8.93 -9.63 15.34
C ALA A 291 7.89 -9.76 14.22
N VAL A 292 8.30 -10.16 13.01
CA VAL A 292 7.37 -10.39 11.88
C VAL A 292 6.43 -11.57 12.19
N VAL A 293 6.97 -12.68 12.69
CA VAL A 293 6.17 -13.88 13.03
C VAL A 293 5.26 -13.61 14.23
N ALA A 294 5.74 -12.90 15.25
CA ALA A 294 4.90 -12.51 16.39
C ALA A 294 3.72 -11.61 15.95
N GLU A 295 3.97 -10.61 15.10
CA GLU A 295 2.90 -9.76 14.57
C GLU A 295 1.92 -10.54 13.68
N ALA A 296 2.40 -11.39 12.77
CA ALA A 296 1.54 -12.24 11.94
C ALA A 296 0.59 -13.09 12.80
N ASN A 297 1.10 -13.65 13.90
CA ASN A 297 0.31 -14.42 14.85
C ASN A 297 -0.72 -13.57 15.60
N LEU A 298 -0.38 -12.34 16.00
CA LEU A 298 -1.31 -11.41 16.66
C LEU A 298 -2.40 -10.90 15.69
N LEU A 299 -2.04 -10.58 14.45
CA LEU A 299 -3.00 -10.23 13.39
C LEU A 299 -3.99 -11.38 13.16
N ALA A 300 -3.50 -12.61 13.03
CA ALA A 300 -4.34 -13.80 12.87
C ALA A 300 -5.18 -14.11 14.12
N ALA A 301 -4.66 -13.85 15.33
CA ALA A 301 -5.43 -13.94 16.57
C ALA A 301 -6.60 -12.93 16.60
N SER A 302 -6.38 -11.71 16.10
CA SER A 302 -7.39 -10.65 15.98
C SER A 302 -8.43 -10.83 14.84
N GLY A 303 -8.36 -11.95 14.11
CA GLY A 303 -9.32 -12.33 13.08
C GLY A 303 -8.79 -12.35 11.63
N ALA A 304 -7.55 -11.93 11.37
CA ALA A 304 -7.01 -11.96 10.02
C ALA A 304 -6.87 -13.41 9.49
N ARG A 305 -7.36 -13.63 8.28
CA ARG A 305 -7.28 -14.89 7.51
C ARG A 305 -6.36 -14.74 6.30
N GLU A 306 -6.26 -13.53 5.75
CA GLU A 306 -5.29 -13.12 4.72
C GLU A 306 -4.22 -12.20 5.31
N ILE A 307 -2.95 -12.53 5.10
CA ILE A 307 -1.78 -11.72 5.48
C ILE A 307 -1.08 -11.25 4.21
N CYS A 308 -1.14 -9.95 3.92
CA CYS A 308 -0.50 -9.33 2.77
C CYS A 308 0.89 -8.79 3.17
N LEU A 309 1.97 -9.47 2.76
CA LEU A 309 3.34 -9.02 3.02
C LEU A 309 3.66 -7.81 2.14
N ILE A 310 4.09 -6.72 2.78
CA ILE A 310 4.40 -5.45 2.11
C ILE A 310 5.75 -4.88 2.56
N ALA A 311 6.41 -4.21 1.61
CA ALA A 311 7.53 -3.29 1.80
C ALA A 311 7.60 -2.37 0.57
N GLU A 312 8.64 -1.56 0.45
CA GLU A 312 9.07 -0.97 -0.83
C GLU A 312 9.62 -2.05 -1.79
N ASP A 313 10.32 -3.06 -1.24
CA ASP A 313 10.76 -4.29 -1.93
C ASP A 313 10.59 -5.49 -0.97
N THR A 314 9.58 -6.32 -1.20
CA THR A 314 9.20 -7.38 -0.26
C THR A 314 10.10 -8.61 -0.35
N ASN A 315 10.59 -8.98 -1.54
CA ASN A 315 11.44 -10.17 -1.73
C ASN A 315 12.93 -9.90 -1.46
N GLN A 316 13.33 -8.65 -1.27
CA GLN A 316 14.65 -8.30 -0.71
C GLN A 316 14.81 -8.67 0.79
N TRP A 317 13.72 -9.01 1.50
CA TRP A 317 13.74 -9.25 2.96
C TRP A 317 14.82 -10.25 3.43
N GLY A 318 15.53 -9.85 4.49
CA GLY A 318 16.62 -10.60 5.13
C GLY A 318 17.97 -10.47 4.45
N SER A 319 18.06 -9.87 3.25
CA SER A 319 19.35 -9.67 2.55
C SER A 319 20.34 -8.78 3.31
N ASP A 320 19.84 -7.86 4.13
CA ASP A 320 20.58 -6.92 4.98
C ASP A 320 21.05 -7.51 6.33
N PHE A 321 20.62 -8.73 6.70
CA PHE A 321 21.05 -9.33 7.97
C PHE A 321 22.50 -9.86 7.98
N GLY A 322 23.14 -9.94 6.80
CA GLY A 322 24.53 -10.38 6.66
C GLY A 322 24.74 -11.89 6.88
N GLU A 323 25.99 -12.26 7.18
CA GLU A 323 26.39 -13.67 7.33
C GLU A 323 25.91 -14.37 8.61
N SER A 324 25.45 -13.61 9.61
CA SER A 324 25.01 -14.13 10.91
C SER A 324 23.58 -14.64 10.93
N ASP A 325 22.75 -14.24 9.96
CA ASP A 325 21.37 -14.71 9.82
C ASP A 325 21.07 -15.00 8.33
N PRO A 326 21.04 -16.28 7.93
CA PRO A 326 20.83 -16.68 6.55
C PRO A 326 19.35 -16.62 6.13
N ARG A 327 18.41 -16.28 7.03
CA ARG A 327 16.96 -16.30 6.74
C ARG A 327 16.59 -15.31 5.65
N ARG A 328 15.69 -15.72 4.76
CA ARG A 328 15.15 -14.93 3.63
C ARG A 328 13.63 -15.09 3.59
N LEU A 329 12.97 -14.45 2.62
CA LEU A 329 11.51 -14.36 2.58
C LEU A 329 10.82 -15.74 2.66
N GLN A 330 11.38 -16.79 2.05
CA GLN A 330 10.80 -18.15 2.14
C GLN A 330 10.69 -18.68 3.57
N ASP A 331 11.61 -18.32 4.46
CA ASP A 331 11.57 -18.76 5.87
C ASP A 331 10.40 -18.09 6.62
N LEU A 332 10.08 -16.83 6.29
CA LEU A 332 8.87 -16.17 6.77
C LEU A 332 7.61 -16.83 6.19
N LEU A 333 7.59 -17.18 4.91
CA LEU A 333 6.44 -17.84 4.29
C LEU A 333 6.12 -19.16 4.98
N HIS A 334 7.14 -19.98 5.28
CA HIS A 334 6.97 -21.21 6.05
C HIS A 334 6.46 -20.92 7.47
N ALA A 335 7.10 -20.02 8.21
CA ALA A 335 6.72 -19.72 9.60
C ALA A 335 5.30 -19.13 9.75
N ILE A 336 4.88 -18.26 8.83
CA ILE A 336 3.51 -17.70 8.82
C ILE A 336 2.49 -18.78 8.40
N ALA A 337 2.88 -19.69 7.50
CA ALA A 337 2.01 -20.79 7.07
C ALA A 337 1.75 -21.85 8.17
N GLU A 338 2.61 -21.96 9.19
CA GLU A 338 2.36 -22.81 10.36
C GLU A 338 1.12 -22.40 11.16
N ASN A 339 0.74 -21.11 11.14
CA ASN A 339 -0.43 -20.63 11.87
C ASN A 339 -1.75 -21.15 11.24
N PRO A 340 -2.58 -21.94 11.94
CA PRO A 340 -3.79 -22.55 11.36
C PRO A 340 -4.91 -21.55 11.04
N ARG A 341 -4.88 -20.34 11.62
CA ARG A 341 -5.88 -19.29 11.33
C ARG A 341 -5.61 -18.60 9.99
N VAL A 342 -4.35 -18.47 9.61
CA VAL A 342 -3.95 -17.92 8.30
C VAL A 342 -4.35 -18.92 7.20
N LYS A 343 -5.17 -18.44 6.26
CA LYS A 343 -5.55 -19.15 5.04
C LYS A 343 -4.69 -18.69 3.85
N TRP A 344 -4.43 -17.39 3.74
CA TRP A 344 -3.70 -16.80 2.62
C TRP A 344 -2.53 -15.92 3.06
N ILE A 345 -1.43 -16.02 2.33
CA ILE A 345 -0.24 -15.18 2.41
C ILE A 345 -0.02 -14.62 1.01
N ARG A 346 -0.14 -13.29 0.86
CA ARG A 346 -0.01 -12.59 -0.43
C ARG A 346 1.29 -11.80 -0.48
N LEU A 347 1.97 -11.85 -1.62
CA LEU A 347 3.17 -11.05 -1.88
C LEU A 347 2.82 -9.83 -2.74
N LEU A 348 3.08 -8.64 -2.21
CA LEU A 348 2.96 -7.37 -2.90
C LEU A 348 4.33 -6.71 -3.05
N TYR A 349 4.54 -5.87 -4.07
CA TYR A 349 5.78 -5.09 -4.26
C TYR A 349 7.07 -5.94 -4.33
N CYS A 350 7.10 -6.99 -5.15
CA CYS A 350 8.30 -7.78 -5.38
C CYS A 350 9.16 -7.19 -6.50
N TYR A 351 10.47 -7.06 -6.27
CA TYR A 351 11.42 -6.62 -7.29
C TYR A 351 11.96 -7.80 -8.13
N PRO A 352 12.22 -7.63 -9.45
CA PRO A 352 12.61 -8.75 -10.30
C PRO A 352 13.95 -9.43 -9.97
N SER A 353 14.83 -8.81 -9.17
CA SER A 353 16.18 -9.36 -8.93
C SER A 353 16.29 -10.33 -7.75
N TYR A 354 15.30 -10.41 -6.85
CA TYR A 354 15.39 -11.20 -5.60
C TYR A 354 14.59 -12.51 -5.61
N PHE A 355 14.26 -13.05 -6.79
CA PHE A 355 13.63 -14.38 -6.90
C PHE A 355 14.68 -15.49 -6.95
N THR A 356 14.96 -16.11 -5.81
CA THR A 356 15.80 -17.31 -5.72
C THR A 356 15.00 -18.59 -6.04
N GLU A 357 15.69 -19.70 -6.32
CA GLU A 357 15.04 -20.99 -6.57
C GLU A 357 14.24 -21.49 -5.35
N GLU A 358 14.73 -21.21 -4.15
CA GLU A 358 14.07 -21.54 -2.88
C GLU A 358 12.79 -20.72 -2.69
N LEU A 359 12.82 -19.42 -2.99
CA LEU A 359 11.64 -18.56 -2.91
C LEU A 359 10.57 -18.96 -3.94
N ILE A 360 10.97 -19.23 -5.19
CA ILE A 360 10.05 -19.71 -6.24
C ILE A 360 9.43 -21.05 -5.81
N THR A 361 10.23 -21.95 -5.24
CA THR A 361 9.76 -23.26 -4.76
C THR A 361 8.81 -23.11 -3.57
N ALA A 362 9.08 -22.21 -2.62
CA ALA A 362 8.19 -21.91 -1.50
C ALA A 362 6.85 -21.33 -1.98
N ILE A 363 6.86 -20.37 -2.92
CA ILE A 363 5.62 -19.81 -3.51
C ILE A 363 4.82 -20.90 -4.24
N ALA A 364 5.48 -21.80 -4.97
CA ALA A 364 4.82 -22.91 -5.65
C ALA A 364 4.20 -23.92 -4.67
N SER A 365 4.96 -24.36 -3.65
CA SER A 365 4.64 -25.52 -2.82
C SER A 365 3.84 -25.23 -1.54
N ILE A 366 3.87 -24.01 -1.01
CA ILE A 366 3.09 -23.68 0.20
C ILE A 366 1.65 -23.35 -0.23
N ASP A 367 0.68 -24.20 0.15
CA ASP A 367 -0.74 -24.03 -0.22
C ASP A 367 -1.34 -22.69 0.23
N LYS A 368 -0.89 -22.19 1.39
CA LYS A 368 -1.33 -20.90 1.93
C LYS A 368 -0.73 -19.70 1.20
N VAL A 369 0.33 -19.86 0.41
CA VAL A 369 0.87 -18.75 -0.39
C VAL A 369 0.06 -18.66 -1.69
N CYS A 370 -0.61 -17.53 -1.88
CA CYS A 370 -1.41 -17.27 -3.07
C CYS A 370 -0.55 -17.44 -4.33
N LYS A 371 -1.09 -18.07 -5.38
CA LYS A 371 -0.42 -18.17 -6.70
C LYS A 371 -0.58 -16.86 -7.47
N TYR A 372 -0.08 -15.80 -6.85
CA TYR A 372 -0.20 -14.40 -7.24
C TYR A 372 1.10 -13.69 -6.87
N ILE A 373 1.69 -12.98 -7.83
CA ILE A 373 2.91 -12.17 -7.60
C ILE A 373 2.70 -10.78 -8.22
N ASP A 374 2.80 -9.74 -7.39
CA ASP A 374 2.92 -8.35 -7.84
C ASP A 374 4.40 -8.01 -8.06
N ILE A 375 4.76 -7.90 -9.34
CA ILE A 375 6.12 -7.64 -9.82
C ILE A 375 6.09 -6.43 -10.77
N PRO A 376 6.14 -5.19 -10.26
CA PRO A 376 6.11 -4.01 -11.11
C PRO A 376 7.36 -3.94 -12.01
N LEU A 377 7.19 -4.24 -13.31
CA LEU A 377 8.27 -4.28 -14.30
C LEU A 377 8.72 -2.89 -14.76
N GLN A 378 7.81 -1.91 -14.73
CA GLN A 378 7.95 -0.52 -15.18
C GLN A 378 8.08 -0.35 -16.70
N HIS A 379 8.86 -1.19 -17.39
CA HIS A 379 8.92 -1.25 -18.85
C HIS A 379 9.46 -2.62 -19.31
N ILE A 380 9.60 -2.85 -20.63
CA ILE A 380 10.33 -4.02 -21.19
C ILE A 380 11.47 -3.67 -22.14
N SER A 381 11.37 -2.57 -22.92
CA SER A 381 12.47 -2.11 -23.79
C SER A 381 13.77 -1.99 -23.02
N ALA A 382 14.83 -2.58 -23.57
CA ALA A 382 16.17 -2.50 -22.99
C ALA A 382 16.68 -1.06 -22.87
N ALA A 383 16.36 -0.20 -23.85
CA ALA A 383 16.79 1.20 -23.86
C ALA A 383 16.06 2.02 -22.78
N VAL A 384 14.78 1.74 -22.53
CA VAL A 384 14.01 2.39 -21.46
C VAL A 384 14.46 1.87 -20.09
N LEU A 385 14.57 0.55 -19.91
CA LEU A 385 14.99 -0.08 -18.66
C LEU A 385 16.39 0.38 -18.21
N GLN A 386 17.33 0.55 -19.16
CA GLN A 386 18.65 1.09 -18.86
C GLN A 386 18.58 2.52 -18.31
N ARG A 387 17.79 3.41 -18.94
CA ARG A 387 17.58 4.79 -18.45
C ARG A 387 16.82 4.83 -17.12
N MET A 388 15.91 3.87 -16.88
CA MET A 388 15.21 3.69 -15.61
C MET A 388 16.12 3.14 -14.49
N GLN A 389 17.34 2.66 -14.79
CA GLN A 389 18.20 1.87 -13.90
C GLN A 389 17.49 0.63 -13.33
N ARG A 390 16.86 -0.12 -14.23
CA ARG A 390 16.11 -1.35 -13.95
C ARG A 390 16.85 -2.59 -14.49
N PRO A 391 16.48 -3.82 -14.08
CA PRO A 391 17.06 -5.04 -14.62
C PRO A 391 16.87 -5.13 -16.14
N SER A 392 17.76 -5.81 -16.85
CA SER A 392 17.70 -5.89 -18.32
C SER A 392 16.44 -6.60 -18.82
N LYS A 393 16.04 -6.31 -20.06
CA LYS A 393 15.00 -7.06 -20.79
C LYS A 393 15.18 -8.57 -20.66
N THR A 394 16.40 -9.07 -20.93
CA THR A 394 16.74 -10.49 -20.86
C THR A 394 16.55 -11.10 -19.46
N HIS A 395 16.82 -10.34 -18.39
CA HIS A 395 16.56 -10.77 -17.02
C HIS A 395 15.06 -10.82 -16.74
N ALA A 396 14.31 -9.77 -17.12
CA ALA A 396 12.86 -9.70 -16.92
C ALA A 396 12.14 -10.85 -17.64
N GLU A 397 12.39 -11.06 -18.94
CA GLU A 397 11.77 -12.13 -19.73
C GLU A 397 12.14 -13.53 -19.23
N GLY A 398 13.41 -13.73 -18.88
CA GLY A 398 13.90 -15.00 -18.33
C GLY A 398 13.26 -15.33 -16.98
N LEU A 399 13.05 -14.32 -16.13
CA LEU A 399 12.31 -14.46 -14.88
C LEU A 399 10.83 -14.78 -15.12
N LEU A 400 10.15 -14.05 -16.01
CA LEU A 400 8.72 -14.25 -16.30
C LEU A 400 8.45 -15.69 -16.77
N ARG A 401 9.29 -16.20 -17.69
CA ARG A 401 9.23 -17.60 -18.14
C ARG A 401 9.43 -18.56 -16.96
N LYS A 402 10.50 -18.40 -16.18
CA LYS A 402 10.78 -19.25 -15.02
C LYS A 402 9.61 -19.24 -14.01
N LEU A 403 9.02 -18.10 -13.71
CA LEU A 403 7.91 -17.99 -12.77
C LEU A 403 6.66 -18.74 -13.28
N LYS A 404 6.27 -18.54 -14.54
CA LYS A 404 5.11 -19.24 -15.14
C LYS A 404 5.35 -20.75 -15.31
N GLU A 405 6.57 -21.17 -15.61
CA GLU A 405 6.95 -22.59 -15.70
C GLU A 405 6.95 -23.30 -14.34
N ARG A 406 7.34 -22.60 -13.27
CA ARG A 406 7.60 -23.21 -11.95
C ARG A 406 6.48 -23.05 -10.93
N ILE A 407 5.52 -22.15 -11.15
CA ILE A 407 4.40 -21.89 -10.26
C ILE A 407 3.09 -22.15 -11.03
N PRO A 408 2.51 -23.35 -10.94
CA PRO A 408 1.26 -23.68 -11.64
C PRO A 408 0.12 -22.74 -11.25
N GLY A 409 -0.62 -22.25 -12.25
CA GLY A 409 -1.76 -21.35 -12.03
C GLY A 409 -1.39 -19.95 -11.57
N LEU A 410 -0.13 -19.52 -11.71
CA LEU A 410 0.33 -18.18 -11.34
C LEU A 410 -0.40 -17.07 -12.11
N VAL A 411 -0.98 -16.14 -11.36
CA VAL A 411 -1.39 -14.81 -11.82
C VAL A 411 -0.25 -13.81 -11.60
N LEU A 412 0.08 -13.05 -12.65
CA LEU A 412 1.05 -11.96 -12.55
C LEU A 412 0.34 -10.61 -12.52
N ARG A 413 0.67 -9.81 -11.51
CA ARG A 413 0.40 -8.37 -11.48
C ARG A 413 1.67 -7.60 -11.81
N THR A 414 1.55 -6.55 -12.62
CA THR A 414 2.65 -5.63 -12.93
C THR A 414 2.17 -4.18 -12.99
N THR A 415 3.12 -3.26 -12.94
CA THR A 415 2.92 -1.84 -13.20
C THR A 415 3.84 -1.42 -14.34
N PHE A 416 3.32 -0.66 -15.30
CA PHE A 416 4.09 -0.02 -16.36
C PHE A 416 4.03 1.50 -16.29
N ILE A 417 5.11 2.15 -16.72
CA ILE A 417 5.22 3.61 -16.85
C ILE A 417 5.36 3.93 -18.35
N SER A 418 4.38 4.63 -18.92
CA SER A 418 4.37 5.03 -20.33
C SER A 418 4.90 6.46 -20.54
N GLY A 419 5.55 6.69 -21.67
CA GLY A 419 6.14 7.97 -22.04
C GLY A 419 7.29 8.41 -21.13
N PHE A 420 8.15 7.47 -20.71
CA PHE A 420 9.37 7.76 -19.96
C PHE A 420 10.34 8.63 -20.82
N PRO A 421 11.20 9.51 -20.23
CA PRO A 421 12.02 10.43 -21.01
C PRO A 421 12.94 9.72 -22.01
N GLY A 422 12.76 10.02 -23.30
CA GLY A 422 13.43 9.38 -24.43
C GLY A 422 12.77 8.10 -24.98
N GLU A 423 11.57 7.72 -24.54
CA GLU A 423 10.81 6.56 -25.05
C GLU A 423 10.25 6.80 -26.46
N THR A 424 10.74 6.01 -27.42
CA THR A 424 10.38 6.04 -28.84
C THR A 424 9.09 5.26 -29.13
N GLU A 425 8.59 5.33 -30.36
CA GLU A 425 7.42 4.51 -30.75
C GLU A 425 7.77 3.02 -30.77
N GLY A 426 8.97 2.66 -31.25
CA GLY A 426 9.44 1.27 -31.22
C GLY A 426 9.60 0.69 -29.81
N ASP A 427 9.99 1.52 -28.83
CA ASP A 427 10.02 1.10 -27.41
C ASP A 427 8.61 0.73 -26.89
N HIS A 428 7.58 1.47 -27.34
CA HIS A 428 6.18 1.25 -26.96
C HIS A 428 5.57 0.05 -27.70
N GLU A 429 5.85 -0.10 -29.00
CA GLU A 429 5.48 -1.28 -29.79
C GLU A 429 6.10 -2.57 -29.21
N GLU A 430 7.36 -2.50 -28.75
CA GLU A 430 8.04 -3.60 -28.06
C GLU A 430 7.36 -3.94 -26.71
N LEU A 431 6.92 -2.93 -25.96
CA LEU A 431 6.17 -3.12 -24.72
C LEU A 431 4.80 -3.77 -24.96
N MET A 432 4.04 -3.27 -25.93
CA MET A 432 2.77 -3.86 -26.37
C MET A 432 2.95 -5.33 -26.81
N GLY A 433 4.02 -5.62 -27.57
CA GLY A 433 4.39 -6.97 -27.96
C GLY A 433 4.63 -7.90 -26.77
N ALA A 434 5.42 -7.47 -25.79
CA ALA A 434 5.72 -8.28 -24.60
C ALA A 434 4.51 -8.46 -23.66
N VAL A 435 3.65 -7.44 -23.51
CA VAL A 435 2.40 -7.57 -22.73
C VAL A 435 1.50 -8.63 -23.35
N LYS A 436 1.41 -8.67 -24.69
CA LYS A 436 0.68 -9.69 -25.44
C LYS A 436 1.32 -11.08 -25.37
N GLU A 437 2.65 -11.19 -25.42
CA GLU A 437 3.38 -12.47 -25.34
C GLU A 437 3.26 -13.10 -23.95
N PHE A 438 3.64 -12.36 -22.90
CA PHE A 438 3.68 -12.92 -21.54
C PHE A 438 2.29 -13.04 -20.93
N GLY A 439 1.41 -12.07 -21.18
CA GLY A 439 0.12 -11.94 -20.53
C GLY A 439 0.25 -11.57 -19.05
N PHE A 440 -0.35 -10.44 -18.66
CA PHE A 440 -0.45 -10.03 -17.26
C PHE A 440 -1.92 -9.98 -16.88
N GLU A 441 -2.31 -10.81 -15.93
CA GLU A 441 -3.71 -10.99 -15.56
C GLU A 441 -4.21 -9.87 -14.63
N ARG A 442 -3.31 -9.11 -13.98
CA ARG A 442 -3.64 -7.90 -13.20
C ARG A 442 -2.61 -6.81 -13.47
N GLY A 443 -2.92 -5.56 -13.15
CA GLY A 443 -1.93 -4.49 -13.14
C GLY A 443 -2.45 -3.13 -13.55
N GLY A 444 -1.53 -2.18 -13.67
CA GLY A 444 -1.85 -0.80 -14.04
C GLY A 444 -0.78 -0.15 -14.91
N VAL A 445 -1.20 0.84 -15.69
CA VAL A 445 -0.31 1.65 -16.52
C VAL A 445 -0.48 3.10 -16.12
N PHE A 446 0.62 3.79 -15.88
CA PHE A 446 0.66 5.20 -15.48
C PHE A 446 1.49 6.00 -16.49
N ALA A 447 1.02 7.16 -16.92
CA ALA A 447 1.87 8.12 -17.60
C ALA A 447 3.01 8.57 -16.68
N TYR A 448 4.24 8.70 -17.20
CA TYR A 448 5.39 9.16 -16.42
C TYR A 448 5.15 10.55 -15.77
N SER A 449 5.11 10.60 -14.44
CA SER A 449 5.13 11.84 -13.64
C SER A 449 6.56 12.37 -13.51
N ARG A 450 6.76 13.67 -13.71
CA ARG A 450 8.07 14.32 -13.55
C ARG A 450 8.22 14.74 -12.08
N GLU A 451 8.94 13.96 -11.30
CA GLU A 451 9.08 14.15 -9.86
C GLU A 451 10.36 14.90 -9.47
N ASP A 452 10.24 16.00 -8.73
CA ASP A 452 11.39 16.82 -8.32
C ASP A 452 12.41 16.03 -7.48
N GLY A 453 13.69 16.21 -7.80
CA GLY A 453 14.82 15.50 -7.19
C GLY A 453 15.03 14.07 -7.71
N THR A 454 14.22 13.58 -8.64
CA THR A 454 14.47 12.28 -9.31
C THR A 454 15.39 12.46 -10.52
N PRO A 455 16.39 11.59 -10.76
CA PRO A 455 17.26 11.71 -11.93
C PRO A 455 16.53 11.72 -13.28
N ALA A 456 15.37 11.08 -13.38
CA ALA A 456 14.53 11.09 -14.58
C ALA A 456 13.90 12.46 -14.87
N ALA A 457 13.72 13.32 -13.87
CA ALA A 457 13.19 14.66 -14.08
C ALA A 457 14.16 15.55 -14.86
N ASP A 458 15.46 15.32 -14.75
CA ASP A 458 16.50 16.07 -15.46
C ASP A 458 16.92 15.44 -16.80
N LEU A 459 16.36 14.28 -17.17
CA LEU A 459 16.63 13.65 -18.47
C LEU A 459 16.07 14.50 -19.63
N GLU A 460 16.86 14.61 -20.68
CA GLU A 460 16.44 15.18 -21.97
C GLU A 460 15.32 14.34 -22.62
N LYS A 461 14.71 14.89 -23.68
CA LYS A 461 13.70 14.20 -24.52
C LYS A 461 12.46 13.74 -23.73
N GLN A 462 12.00 14.60 -22.81
CA GLN A 462 10.72 14.45 -22.12
C GLN A 462 9.58 14.26 -23.15
N VAL A 463 8.76 13.22 -22.97
CA VAL A 463 7.65 12.90 -23.88
C VAL A 463 6.47 13.83 -23.62
N GLY A 464 5.85 14.36 -24.67
CA GLY A 464 4.70 15.26 -24.56
C GLY A 464 3.45 14.55 -23.99
N ARG A 465 2.68 15.26 -23.16
CA ARG A 465 1.51 14.71 -22.42
C ARG A 465 0.56 13.90 -23.30
N ARG A 466 0.17 14.44 -24.46
CA ARG A 466 -0.68 13.78 -25.47
C ARG A 466 -0.19 12.39 -25.91
N THR A 467 1.14 12.22 -26.03
CA THR A 467 1.75 10.94 -26.39
C THR A 467 1.75 9.98 -25.20
N LYS A 468 2.02 10.48 -23.98
CA LYS A 468 1.92 9.68 -22.74
C LYS A 468 0.52 9.11 -22.57
N ASP A 469 -0.50 9.97 -22.67
CA ASP A 469 -1.91 9.61 -22.50
C ASP A 469 -2.35 8.58 -23.54
N ARG A 470 -2.03 8.79 -24.82
CA ARG A 470 -2.33 7.81 -25.88
C ARG A 470 -1.70 6.43 -25.57
N ARG A 471 -0.40 6.39 -25.26
CA ARG A 471 0.31 5.15 -24.96
C ARG A 471 -0.22 4.47 -23.69
N GLN A 472 -0.61 5.27 -22.69
CA GLN A 472 -1.25 4.77 -21.48
C GLN A 472 -2.58 4.07 -21.81
N CYS A 473 -3.47 4.71 -22.58
CA CYS A 473 -4.73 4.10 -23.00
C CYS A 473 -4.51 2.82 -23.81
N GLU A 474 -3.65 2.84 -24.83
CA GLU A 474 -3.34 1.67 -25.68
C GLU A 474 -2.87 0.45 -24.86
N LEU A 475 -2.03 0.65 -23.85
CA LEU A 475 -1.59 -0.41 -22.93
C LEU A 475 -2.67 -0.82 -21.93
N GLN A 476 -3.46 0.13 -21.40
CA GLN A 476 -4.55 -0.16 -20.47
C GLN A 476 -5.65 -1.00 -21.13
N ASP A 477 -6.03 -0.67 -22.36
CA ASP A 477 -7.04 -1.43 -23.12
C ASP A 477 -6.53 -2.85 -23.40
N MET A 478 -5.27 -3.03 -23.81
CA MET A 478 -4.67 -4.37 -23.97
C MET A 478 -4.64 -5.18 -22.65
N MET A 479 -4.36 -4.54 -21.51
CA MET A 479 -4.40 -5.19 -20.20
C MET A 479 -5.83 -5.48 -19.72
N ARG A 480 -6.83 -4.72 -20.17
CA ARG A 480 -8.25 -4.99 -19.94
C ARG A 480 -8.73 -6.18 -20.74
N ASP A 481 -8.41 -6.25 -22.03
CA ASP A 481 -8.72 -7.40 -22.89
C ASP A 481 -8.15 -8.69 -22.29
N ARG A 482 -6.89 -8.65 -21.82
CA ARG A 482 -6.25 -9.79 -21.15
C ARG A 482 -6.95 -10.20 -19.84
N GLN A 483 -7.51 -9.25 -19.10
CA GLN A 483 -8.29 -9.52 -17.88
C GLN A 483 -9.61 -10.20 -18.20
N MET A 484 -10.33 -9.72 -19.22
CA MET A 484 -11.57 -10.34 -19.71
C MET A 484 -11.33 -11.76 -20.23
N ASP A 485 -10.29 -11.97 -21.03
CA ASP A 485 -9.84 -13.30 -21.49
C ASP A 485 -9.59 -14.27 -20.32
N TRP A 486 -8.89 -13.80 -19.28
CA TRP A 486 -8.60 -14.61 -18.10
C TRP A 486 -9.86 -14.91 -17.28
N ALA A 487 -10.77 -13.94 -17.15
CA ALA A 487 -12.04 -14.12 -16.46
C ALA A 487 -12.91 -15.18 -17.16
N GLY A 488 -13.02 -15.10 -18.49
CA GLY A 488 -13.68 -16.12 -19.31
C GLY A 488 -13.07 -17.53 -19.15
N GLN A 489 -11.76 -17.64 -19.00
CA GLN A 489 -11.07 -18.91 -18.72
C GLN A 489 -11.35 -19.49 -17.32
N GLN A 490 -11.90 -18.70 -16.38
CA GLN A 490 -12.29 -19.21 -15.06
C GLN A 490 -13.71 -19.78 -15.04
N ILE A 491 -14.55 -19.50 -16.04
CA ILE A 491 -15.93 -20.02 -16.10
C ILE A 491 -15.92 -21.55 -16.07
N GLY A 492 -16.75 -22.13 -15.21
CA GLY A 492 -16.82 -23.57 -14.93
C GLY A 492 -15.79 -24.09 -13.93
N ARG A 493 -14.81 -23.29 -13.50
CA ARG A 493 -13.84 -23.68 -12.46
C ARG A 493 -14.40 -23.48 -11.06
N THR A 494 -13.86 -24.25 -10.11
CA THR A 494 -14.07 -24.05 -8.67
C THR A 494 -12.92 -23.23 -8.10
N LEU A 495 -13.26 -22.18 -7.34
CA LEU A 495 -12.31 -21.31 -6.65
C LEU A 495 -12.63 -21.23 -5.16
N ASP A 496 -11.60 -21.17 -4.32
CA ASP A 496 -11.72 -20.70 -2.95
C ASP A 496 -11.91 -19.17 -2.97
N VAL A 497 -13.04 -18.67 -2.45
CA VAL A 497 -13.39 -17.25 -2.40
C VAL A 497 -13.57 -16.82 -0.95
N MET A 498 -12.83 -15.79 -0.52
CA MET A 498 -12.94 -15.18 0.80
C MET A 498 -13.99 -14.07 0.76
N ILE A 499 -14.98 -14.12 1.66
CA ILE A 499 -16.05 -13.13 1.74
C ILE A 499 -15.50 -11.83 2.33
N ASP A 500 -15.61 -10.72 1.61
CA ASP A 500 -15.27 -9.39 2.11
C ASP A 500 -16.49 -8.67 2.69
N VAL A 501 -17.63 -8.72 1.99
CA VAL A 501 -18.88 -8.05 2.36
C VAL A 501 -20.07 -8.96 2.02
N MET A 502 -21.16 -8.86 2.77
CA MET A 502 -22.41 -9.55 2.46
C MET A 502 -23.61 -8.63 2.66
N ASP A 503 -24.55 -8.64 1.70
CA ASP A 503 -25.82 -7.91 1.75
C ASP A 503 -26.97 -8.86 1.39
N GLY A 504 -27.82 -9.15 2.38
CA GLY A 504 -28.90 -10.12 2.26
C GLY A 504 -28.41 -11.52 1.86
N HIS A 505 -28.67 -11.90 0.61
CA HIS A 505 -28.32 -13.20 0.01
C HIS A 505 -27.24 -13.12 -1.08
N VAL A 506 -26.62 -11.94 -1.25
CA VAL A 506 -25.51 -11.72 -2.18
C VAL A 506 -24.26 -11.42 -1.37
N ALA A 507 -23.17 -12.12 -1.68
CA ALA A 507 -21.88 -11.85 -1.08
C ALA A 507 -20.89 -11.33 -2.13
N VAL A 508 -19.97 -10.48 -1.69
CA VAL A 508 -18.85 -9.99 -2.49
C VAL A 508 -17.57 -10.43 -1.79
N GLY A 509 -16.67 -11.04 -2.55
CA GLY A 509 -15.41 -11.54 -2.05
C GLY A 509 -14.31 -11.49 -3.10
N ARG A 510 -13.19 -12.13 -2.78
CA ARG A 510 -12.00 -12.22 -3.64
C ARG A 510 -11.45 -13.62 -3.68
N SER A 511 -10.79 -13.96 -4.78
CA SER A 511 -10.01 -15.19 -4.89
C SER A 511 -8.56 -14.98 -4.41
N GLN A 512 -7.78 -16.05 -4.36
CA GLN A 512 -6.33 -15.94 -4.15
C GLN A 512 -5.62 -15.10 -5.24
N TYR A 513 -6.27 -14.84 -6.37
CA TYR A 513 -5.73 -14.09 -7.51
C TYR A 513 -5.97 -12.58 -7.43
N ASP A 514 -6.64 -12.09 -6.39
CA ASP A 514 -7.07 -10.69 -6.29
C ASP A 514 -6.62 -10.04 -4.98
N ALA A 515 -5.76 -9.03 -5.05
CA ALA A 515 -5.36 -8.25 -3.89
C ALA A 515 -6.53 -7.42 -3.32
N PRO A 516 -6.59 -7.23 -1.99
CA PRO A 516 -7.59 -6.35 -1.35
C PRO A 516 -7.54 -4.95 -1.95
N GLU A 517 -8.71 -4.33 -2.14
CA GLU A 517 -8.91 -2.93 -2.59
C GLU A 517 -8.34 -2.55 -3.98
N ILE A 518 -7.48 -3.37 -4.57
CA ILE A 518 -6.64 -3.04 -5.74
C ILE A 518 -7.09 -3.79 -7.01
N ASP A 519 -7.46 -5.06 -6.86
CA ASP A 519 -7.81 -5.94 -7.98
C ASP A 519 -9.32 -6.31 -7.96
N ASN A 520 -9.68 -7.30 -8.76
CA ASN A 520 -11.04 -7.65 -9.15
C ASN A 520 -11.83 -8.32 -8.02
N ARG A 521 -13.14 -8.40 -8.19
CA ARG A 521 -14.08 -8.98 -7.22
C ARG A 521 -14.77 -10.23 -7.76
N VAL A 522 -15.27 -11.03 -6.83
CA VAL A 522 -16.14 -12.18 -7.10
C VAL A 522 -17.50 -11.89 -6.48
N ARG A 523 -18.53 -11.71 -7.30
CA ARG A 523 -19.92 -11.66 -6.86
C ARG A 523 -20.42 -13.09 -6.69
N ILE A 524 -20.88 -13.43 -5.49
CA ILE A 524 -21.43 -14.73 -5.16
C ILE A 524 -22.94 -14.59 -5.05
N GLU A 525 -23.65 -15.32 -5.89
CA GLU A 525 -25.11 -15.38 -5.94
C GLU A 525 -25.62 -16.68 -5.33
N GLY A 526 -26.86 -16.70 -4.83
CA GLY A 526 -27.47 -17.91 -4.27
C GLY A 526 -27.03 -18.29 -2.86
N CYS A 527 -26.53 -17.36 -2.04
CA CYS A 527 -26.21 -17.64 -0.64
C CYS A 527 -27.49 -17.89 0.19
N LEU A 528 -27.84 -19.16 0.38
CA LEU A 528 -29.02 -19.60 1.15
C LEU A 528 -28.97 -19.19 2.63
N ILE A 529 -27.78 -19.03 3.19
CA ILE A 529 -27.52 -18.58 4.56
C ILE A 529 -26.53 -17.41 4.57
N PRO A 530 -26.59 -16.52 5.58
CA PRO A 530 -25.58 -15.48 5.75
C PRO A 530 -24.24 -16.08 6.20
N PHE A 531 -23.15 -15.61 5.58
CA PHE A 531 -21.77 -15.94 5.92
C PHE A 531 -21.07 -14.74 6.56
N THR A 532 -20.20 -14.99 7.53
CA THR A 532 -19.39 -13.95 8.16
C THR A 532 -18.26 -13.51 7.22
N PRO A 533 -17.93 -12.21 7.11
CA PRO A 533 -16.70 -11.77 6.44
C PRO A 533 -15.46 -12.51 6.96
N GLY A 534 -14.56 -12.87 6.05
CA GLY A 534 -13.42 -13.76 6.32
C GLY A 534 -13.72 -15.26 6.29
N SER A 535 -14.98 -15.67 6.14
CA SER A 535 -15.30 -17.03 5.71
C SER A 535 -14.77 -17.27 4.31
N VAL A 536 -14.35 -18.51 4.03
CA VAL A 536 -13.87 -18.93 2.70
C VAL A 536 -14.76 -20.05 2.20
N LEU A 537 -15.36 -19.84 1.03
CA LEU A 537 -16.29 -20.77 0.40
C LEU A 537 -15.65 -21.35 -0.86
N GLN A 538 -16.02 -22.57 -1.21
CA GLN A 538 -15.75 -23.10 -2.54
C GLN A 538 -16.89 -22.70 -3.46
N CYS A 539 -16.60 -21.84 -4.43
CA CYS A 539 -17.58 -21.33 -5.37
C CYS A 539 -17.24 -21.80 -6.78
N ARG A 540 -18.24 -22.23 -7.54
CA ARG A 540 -18.11 -22.51 -8.97
C ARG A 540 -18.38 -21.21 -9.74
N VAL A 541 -17.44 -20.78 -10.55
CA VAL A 541 -17.61 -19.61 -11.43
C VAL A 541 -18.62 -19.98 -12.53
N VAL A 542 -19.70 -19.22 -12.64
CA VAL A 542 -20.77 -19.42 -13.62
C VAL A 542 -20.75 -18.37 -14.73
N GLY A 543 -20.10 -17.23 -14.51
CA GLY A 543 -19.94 -16.17 -15.50
C GLY A 543 -18.89 -15.15 -15.10
N ALA A 544 -18.77 -14.10 -15.90
CA ALA A 544 -17.99 -12.92 -15.61
C ALA A 544 -18.76 -11.68 -16.10
N GLU A 545 -18.58 -10.55 -15.41
CA GLU A 545 -19.10 -9.24 -15.79
C GLU A 545 -17.88 -8.32 -15.91
N ASP A 546 -17.59 -7.89 -17.15
CA ASP A 546 -16.28 -7.36 -17.56
C ASP A 546 -15.11 -8.25 -17.12
N TRP A 547 -14.43 -7.88 -16.03
CA TRP A 547 -13.29 -8.60 -15.44
C TRP A 547 -13.55 -9.14 -14.03
N ASP A 548 -14.72 -8.85 -13.45
CA ASP A 548 -15.18 -9.42 -12.18
C ASP A 548 -15.88 -10.77 -12.44
N LEU A 549 -15.77 -11.70 -11.49
CA LEU A 549 -16.33 -13.04 -11.63
C LEU A 549 -17.71 -13.14 -10.98
N ILE A 550 -18.62 -13.90 -11.60
CA ILE A 550 -19.90 -14.31 -11.00
C ILE A 550 -19.81 -15.80 -10.66
N ALA A 551 -20.09 -16.14 -9.41
CA ALA A 551 -19.97 -17.51 -8.90
C ALA A 551 -21.16 -17.92 -8.02
N GLU A 552 -21.37 -19.23 -7.92
CA GLU A 552 -22.34 -19.85 -7.00
C GLU A 552 -21.59 -20.67 -5.94
N PRO A 553 -22.02 -20.68 -4.68
CA PRO A 553 -21.45 -21.58 -3.69
C PRO A 553 -21.75 -23.04 -4.07
N ILE A 554 -20.74 -23.90 -4.02
CA ILE A 554 -20.95 -25.34 -4.11
C ILE A 554 -21.58 -25.78 -2.77
N GLU A 555 -22.65 -26.57 -2.82
CA GLU A 555 -23.50 -26.92 -1.68
C GLU A 555 -22.69 -27.22 -0.41
N VAL A 556 -22.81 -26.36 0.59
CA VAL A 556 -22.17 -26.53 1.90
C VAL A 556 -23.05 -27.47 2.72
N SER A 557 -22.77 -28.77 2.61
CA SER A 557 -23.45 -29.87 3.32
C SER A 557 -23.27 -29.81 4.84
#